data_AF-A0AAF0UZN7-F1
#
_entry.id   AF-A0AAF0UZN7-F1
#
_cell.length_a   1.000
_cell.length_b   1.000
_cell.length_c   1.000
_cell.angle_alpha   90.00
_cell.angle_beta   90.00
_cell.angle_gamma   90.00
#
_symmetry.space_group_name_H-M   'P 1'
#
loop_
_entity.id
_entity.type
_entity.pdbx_description
1 polymer ?
#
loop_
_entity_poly.entity_id
_entity_poly.type
_entity_poly.pdbx_seq_one_letter_code
_entity_poly.pdbx_strand_id
1 'polypeptide(L)' 'MLKKYNGDGDYIIKWDSLVLDKDLQYEEKPIAILDREVRKLRTKEIKSVKIQWKHRPVEEATWEIERDM' A
#
# COMPACT_ATOMS: atom_id res chain seq x y z
N MET A 1 27.57 -15.57 -23.12
CA MET A 1 27.70 -16.46 -21.95
C MET A 1 26.64 -16.07 -20.93
N LEU A 2 25.76 -16.99 -20.55
CA LEU A 2 24.74 -16.77 -19.53
C LEU A 2 25.39 -16.91 -18.14
N LYS A 3 25.16 -15.93 -17.26
CA LYS A 3 25.56 -16.00 -15.85
C LYS A 3 24.53 -16.80 -15.08
N LYS A 4 24.99 -17.74 -14.25
CA LYS A 4 24.13 -18.53 -13.37
C LYS A 4 23.49 -17.59 -12.34
N TYR A 5 22.17 -17.56 -12.30
CA TYR A 5 21.40 -16.85 -11.28
C TYR A 5 21.31 -17.75 -10.04
N ASN A 6 21.87 -17.30 -8.92
CA ASN A 6 21.67 -17.88 -7.60
C ASN A 6 20.77 -16.90 -6.84
N GLY A 7 19.46 -17.10 -6.90
CA GLY A 7 18.51 -16.25 -6.17
C GLY A 7 18.19 -16.86 -4.82
N ASP A 8 18.33 -16.07 -3.75
CA ASP A 8 18.11 -16.48 -2.35
C ASP A 8 16.62 -16.57 -1.96
N GLY A 9 15.71 -16.77 -2.93
CA GLY A 9 14.27 -16.93 -2.69
C GLY A 9 13.48 -15.64 -2.42
N ASP A 10 14.15 -14.49 -2.28
CA ASP A 10 13.51 -13.17 -2.09
C ASP A 10 12.68 -12.69 -3.30
N TYR A 11 12.77 -13.38 -4.43
CA TYR A 11 11.94 -13.13 -5.62
C TYR A 11 10.62 -13.90 -5.62
N ILE A 12 10.38 -14.77 -4.62
CA ILE A 12 9.15 -15.55 -4.51
C ILE A 12 8.05 -14.63 -3.97
N ILE A 13 7.25 -14.09 -4.88
CA ILE A 13 6.02 -13.39 -4.55
C ILE A 13 5.07 -14.42 -3.91
N LYS A 14 4.81 -14.28 -2.61
CA LYS A 14 3.86 -15.12 -1.88
C LYS A 14 2.43 -14.71 -2.26
N TRP A 15 1.84 -15.44 -3.21
CA TRP A 15 0.49 -15.23 -3.71
C TRP A 15 -0.62 -15.58 -2.71
N ASP A 16 -0.30 -16.28 -1.61
CA ASP A 16 -1.26 -16.87 -0.66
C ASP A 16 -2.24 -15.88 -0.02
N SER A 17 -2.06 -14.57 -0.24
CA SER A 17 -2.87 -13.53 0.39
C SER A 17 -3.63 -12.63 -0.61
N LEU A 18 -3.22 -12.55 -1.87
CA LEU A 18 -3.89 -11.72 -2.89
C LEU A 18 -5.12 -12.45 -3.43
N VAL A 19 -6.31 -12.09 -2.93
CA VAL A 19 -7.57 -12.53 -3.53
C VAL A 19 -7.82 -11.66 -4.76
N LEU A 20 -7.57 -12.24 -5.93
CA LEU A 20 -7.99 -11.67 -7.21
C LEU A 20 -9.46 -12.04 -7.45
N ASP A 21 -10.25 -11.08 -7.94
CA ASP A 21 -11.60 -11.37 -8.40
C ASP A 21 -11.60 -12.08 -9.76
N LYS A 22 -12.80 -12.41 -10.26
CA LYS A 22 -12.97 -13.10 -11.56
C LYS A 22 -12.48 -12.27 -12.74
N ASP A 23 -12.37 -10.96 -12.57
CA ASP A 23 -11.92 -9.99 -13.56
C ASP A 23 -10.42 -9.65 -13.38
N LEU A 24 -9.71 -10.45 -12.57
CA LEU A 24 -8.29 -10.28 -12.22
C LEU A 24 -7.99 -8.93 -11.58
N GLN A 25 -9.00 -8.29 -10.98
CA GLN A 25 -8.81 -7.09 -10.15
C GLN A 25 -8.43 -7.51 -8.74
N TYR A 26 -7.58 -6.70 -8.14
CA TYR A 26 -7.20 -6.82 -6.74
C TYR A 26 -7.71 -5.59 -6.01
N GLU A 27 -8.48 -5.82 -4.94
CA GLU A 27 -8.98 -4.77 -4.07
C GLU A 27 -7.98 -4.51 -2.93
N GLU A 28 -7.42 -3.30 -2.89
CA GLU A 28 -6.55 -2.90 -1.80
C GLU A 28 -7.36 -2.63 -0.54
N LYS A 29 -7.14 -3.42 0.51
CA LYS A 29 -7.84 -3.24 1.78
C LYS A 29 -6.97 -2.49 2.77
N PRO A 30 -7.45 -1.36 3.35
CA PRO A 30 -6.74 -0.71 4.43
C PRO A 30 -6.80 -1.60 5.67
N ILE A 31 -5.66 -1.79 6.34
CA ILE A 31 -5.58 -2.61 7.56
C ILE A 31 -5.29 -1.79 8.81
N ALA A 32 -4.66 -0.62 8.66
CA ALA A 32 -4.37 0.26 9.77
C ALA A 32 -4.19 1.71 9.30
N ILE A 33 -4.47 2.65 10.20
CA ILE A 33 -4.03 4.04 10.07
C ILE A 33 -2.73 4.17 10.85
N LEU A 34 -1.65 4.48 10.15
CA LEU A 34 -0.32 4.63 10.73
C LEU A 34 -0.11 6.01 11.35
N ASP A 35 -0.71 7.05 10.75
CA ASP A 35 -0.52 8.44 11.19
C ASP A 35 -1.66 9.35 10.74
N ARG A 36 -1.76 10.55 11.34
CA ARG A 36 -2.70 11.61 10.96
C ARG A 36 -1.98 12.96 10.93
N GLU A 37 -2.16 13.70 9.84
CA GLU A 37 -1.58 15.02 9.64
C GLU A 37 -2.66 16.03 9.23
N VAL A 38 -2.53 17.28 9.68
CA VAL A 38 -3.33 18.40 9.17
C VAL A 38 -2.44 19.34 8.36
N ARG A 39 -2.61 19.33 7.04
CA ARG A 39 -1.90 20.24 6.15
C ARG A 39 -2.65 21.56 6.05
N LYS A 40 -2.07 22.61 6.64
CA LYS A 40 -2.58 23.97 6.55
C LYS A 40 -2.10 24.61 5.24
N LEU A 41 -3.03 24.89 4.35
CA LEU A 41 -2.81 25.70 3.17
C LEU A 41 -3.27 27.13 3.44
N ARG A 42 -2.96 28.06 2.52
CA ARG A 42 -3.28 29.49 2.66
C ARG A 42 -4.78 29.76 2.91
N THR A 43 -5.67 28.91 2.40
CA THR A 43 -7.13 29.12 2.45
C THR A 43 -7.91 27.97 3.08
N LYS A 44 -7.27 26.83 3.36
CA LYS A 44 -7.95 25.62 3.83
C LYS A 44 -7.03 24.75 4.65
N GLU A 45 -7.62 23.97 5.54
CA GLU A 45 -6.94 22.88 6.25
C GLU A 45 -7.40 21.55 5.65
N ILE A 46 -6.45 20.67 5.32
CA ILE A 46 -6.73 19.33 4.80
C ILE A 46 -6.23 18.33 5.82
N LYS A 47 -7.15 17.51 6.34
CA LYS A 47 -6.81 16.37 7.19
C LYS A 47 -6.47 15.18 6.30
N SER A 48 -5.28 14.61 6.50
CA SER A 48 -4.80 13.44 5.79
C SER A 48 -4.38 12.36 6.78
N VAL A 49 -4.57 11.11 6.38
CA VAL A 49 -4.26 9.94 7.19
C VAL A 49 -3.35 9.02 6.39
N LYS A 50 -2.33 8.49 7.06
CA LYS A 50 -1.40 7.54 6.45
C LYS A 50 -1.97 6.14 6.59
N ILE A 51 -2.23 5.45 5.49
CA ILE A 51 -2.93 4.16 5.45
C ILE A 51 -1.95 3.04 5.14
N GLN A 52 -1.98 1.99 5.96
CA GLN A 52 -1.36 0.71 5.68
C GLN A 52 -2.28 -0.17 4.85
N TRP A 53 -1.78 -0.69 3.73
CA TRP A 53 -2.51 -1.62 2.86
C TRP A 53 -2.14 -3.07 3.19
N LYS A 54 -3.12 -3.96 3.13
CA LYS A 54 -3.00 -5.37 3.55
C LYS A 54 -1.84 -6.13 2.89
N HIS A 55 -1.59 -5.87 1.61
CA HIS A 55 -0.62 -6.61 0.80
C HIS A 55 0.58 -5.75 0.38
N ARG A 56 0.75 -4.56 0.97
CA ARG A 56 1.91 -3.70 0.72
C ARG A 56 2.79 -3.62 1.97
N PRO A 57 4.11 -3.45 1.82
CA PRO A 57 4.98 -3.13 2.93
C PRO A 57 4.62 -1.76 3.54
N VAL A 58 5.13 -1.47 4.75
CA VAL A 58 4.80 -0.24 5.49
C VAL A 58 5.37 1.00 4.82
N GLU A 59 6.49 0.81 4.13
CA GLU A 59 7.20 1.79 3.33
C GLU A 59 6.36 2.29 2.15
N GLU A 60 5.42 1.47 1.67
CA GLU A 60 4.49 1.79 0.57
C GLU A 60 3.15 2.38 1.05
N ALA A 61 3.01 2.70 2.35
CA ALA A 61 1.81 3.35 2.87
C ALA A 61 1.56 4.73 2.22
N THR A 62 0.31 4.99 1.84
CA THR A 62 -0.10 6.24 1.15
C THR A 62 -0.79 7.21 2.12
N TRP A 63 -0.84 8.49 1.74
CA TRP A 63 -1.60 9.51 2.47
C TRP A 63 -2.92 9.78 1.75
N GLU A 64 -4.04 9.45 2.39
CA GLU A 64 -5.38 9.71 1.88
C GLU A 64 -6.03 10.87 2.65
N ILE A 65 -6.98 11.57 2.04
CA ILE A 65 -7.74 12.61 2.73
C ILE A 65 -8.75 11.92 3.65
N GLU A 66 -8.85 12.37 4.90
CA GLU A 66 -9.72 11.74 5.91
C GLU A 66 -11.21 11.69 5.51
N ARG A 67 -11.65 12.60 4.63
CA ARG A 67 -13.03 12.65 4.14
C ARG A 67 -13.35 11.59 3.06
N ASP A 68 -12.31 11.05 2.42
CA ASP A 68 -12.43 10.09 1.32
C ASP A 68 -12.33 8.63 1.85
N MET A 69 -12.12 8.46 3.17
CA MET A 69 -12.34 7.22 3.93
C MET A 69 -13.78 7.09 4.39
#